data_AF-A0ABD0ZQT8-F1
#
_entry.id   AF-A0ABD0ZQT8-F1
#
_cell.length_a   1.000
_cell.length_b   1.000
_cell.length_c   1.000
_cell.angle_alpha   90.00
_cell.angle_beta   90.00
_cell.angle_gamma   90.00
#
_symmetry.space_group_name_H-M   'P 1'
#
loop_
_entity.id
_entity.type
_entity.pdbx_description
1 polymer ?
#
loop_
_entity_poly.entity_id
_entity_poly.type
_entity_poly.pdbx_seq_one_letter_code
_entity_poly.pdbx_strand_id
1 'polypeptide(L)'
;MKKKSHTNVHFDYGGYYSEEHEWISRNSIYGISFKTAYLEEITYSVLVDKICMKIATLETSGKLKLSYSLSKSRRESYIVDDEDVYVFITSVDKEGLKPVLNVELLIDLENNRMVEARFQERRSEVHLV
;
A
#
# COMPACT_ATOMS: atom_id res chain seq x y z
N MET A 1 -21.67 2.72 -26.34
CA MET A 1 -20.23 2.38 -26.18
C MET A 1 -19.96 2.12 -24.70
N LYS A 2 -19.56 0.90 -24.31
CA LYS A 2 -19.15 0.64 -22.91
C LYS A 2 -17.82 1.36 -22.68
N LYS A 3 -17.82 2.40 -21.83
CA LYS A 3 -16.58 3.08 -21.41
C LYS A 3 -15.72 2.02 -20.74
N LYS A 4 -14.50 1.77 -21.23
CA LYS A 4 -13.50 1.02 -20.46
C LYS A 4 -13.23 1.87 -19.21
N SER A 5 -13.79 1.44 -18.08
CA SER A 5 -13.47 2.00 -16.78
C SER A 5 -12.07 1.49 -16.42
N HIS A 6 -11.15 2.39 -16.12
CA HIS A 6 -9.87 2.03 -15.54
C HIS A 6 -9.94 2.39 -14.07
N THR A 7 -9.75 1.41 -13.19
CA THR A 7 -9.67 1.67 -11.75
C THR A 7 -8.21 1.85 -11.40
N ASN A 8 -7.86 3.04 -10.91
CA ASN A 8 -6.51 3.35 -10.47
C ASN A 8 -6.48 3.40 -8.94
N VAL A 9 -5.43 2.83 -8.36
CA VAL A 9 -5.13 2.87 -6.92
C VAL A 9 -3.75 3.49 -6.75
N HIS A 10 -3.70 4.52 -5.93
CA HIS A 10 -2.44 5.08 -5.45
C HIS A 10 -2.15 4.51 -4.07
N PHE A 11 -0.91 4.12 -3.83
CA PHE A 11 -0.52 3.54 -2.55
C PHE A 11 0.85 4.04 -2.10
N ASP A 12 1.03 4.16 -0.80
CA ASP A 12 2.27 4.50 -0.12
C ASP A 12 2.80 3.26 0.61
N TYR A 13 4.04 2.87 0.30
CA TYR A 13 4.65 1.65 0.81
C TYR A 13 5.79 1.94 1.77
N GLY A 14 5.79 1.22 2.90
CA GLY A 14 6.87 1.26 3.88
C GLY A 14 6.75 2.41 4.89
N GLY A 15 5.65 3.15 4.87
CA GLY A 15 5.25 4.04 5.97
C GLY A 15 4.75 3.26 7.19
N TYR A 16 4.36 4.01 8.22
CA TYR A 16 3.81 3.46 9.47
C TYR A 16 2.94 4.53 10.15
N TYR A 17 2.04 4.12 11.05
CA TYR A 17 1.28 5.08 11.86
C TYR A 17 2.06 5.54 13.09
N SER A 18 2.03 6.84 13.36
CA SER A 18 2.47 7.42 14.63
C SER A 18 1.54 7.02 15.78
N GLU A 19 1.95 7.29 17.02
CA GLU A 19 1.09 7.14 18.20
C GLU A 19 -0.19 8.00 18.11
N GLU A 20 -0.12 9.14 17.41
CA GLU A 20 -1.27 10.00 17.12
C GLU A 20 -2.21 9.48 16.01
N HIS A 21 -1.96 8.26 15.50
CA HIS A 21 -2.70 7.62 14.41
C HIS A 21 -2.64 8.41 13.08
N GLU A 22 -1.50 9.06 12.84
CA GLU A 22 -1.20 9.72 11.58
C GLU A 22 -0.25 8.85 10.76
N TRP A 23 -0.52 8.73 9.46
CA TRP A 23 0.35 7.99 8.55
C TRP A 23 1.63 8.78 8.27
N ILE A 24 2.78 8.20 8.63
CA ILE A 24 4.11 8.75 8.37
C ILE A 24 4.66 8.07 7.11
N SER A 25 4.61 8.78 5.99
CA SER A 25 5.18 8.35 4.71
C SER A 25 6.71 8.26 4.78
N ARG A 26 7.30 7.27 4.12
CA ARG A 26 8.76 7.14 4.05
C ARG A 26 9.38 7.61 2.75
N ASN A 27 8.67 7.63 1.61
CA ASN A 27 9.22 8.12 0.34
C ASN A 27 8.11 8.46 -0.68
N SER A 28 7.66 7.45 -1.43
CA SER A 28 7.04 7.63 -2.75
C SER A 28 5.67 6.97 -2.82
N ILE A 29 4.73 7.68 -3.43
CA ILE A 29 3.43 7.14 -3.80
C ILE A 29 3.57 6.41 -5.14
N TYR A 30 3.10 5.17 -5.17
CA TYR A 30 3.03 4.33 -6.37
C TYR A 30 1.61 4.32 -6.93
N GLY A 31 1.49 4.10 -8.24
CA GLY A 31 0.20 3.92 -8.92
C GLY A 31 0.09 2.55 -9.59
N ILE A 32 -1.00 1.83 -9.32
CA ILE A 32 -1.41 0.63 -10.06
C ILE A 32 -2.75 0.86 -10.74
N SER A 33 -2.96 0.19 -11.87
CA SER A 33 -4.18 0.31 -12.67
C SER A 33 -4.76 -1.07 -12.95
N PHE A 34 -6.07 -1.20 -12.80
CA PHE A 34 -6.86 -2.37 -13.15
C PHE A 34 -7.60 -2.11 -14.46
N LYS A 35 -7.36 -2.98 -15.44
CA LYS A 35 -7.94 -2.92 -16.79
C LYS A 35 -9.14 -3.88 -16.88
N THR A 36 -10.05 -3.78 -15.91
CA THR A 36 -11.30 -4.56 -15.85
C THR A 36 -12.49 -3.62 -15.96
N ALA A 37 -13.60 -4.13 -16.51
CA ALA A 37 -14.87 -3.41 -16.56
C ALA A 37 -15.68 -3.51 -15.26
N TYR A 38 -15.38 -4.50 -14.40
CA TYR A 38 -16.15 -4.81 -13.19
C TYR A 38 -15.26 -4.62 -11.95
N LEU A 39 -15.76 -3.87 -10.98
CA LEU A 39 -14.99 -3.58 -9.76
C LEU A 39 -14.87 -4.81 -8.86
N GLU A 40 -15.86 -5.69 -8.94
CA GLU A 40 -15.96 -6.96 -8.23
C GLU A 40 -14.87 -7.96 -8.65
N GLU A 41 -14.25 -7.76 -9.82
CA GLU A 41 -13.07 -8.55 -10.25
C GLU A 41 -11.78 -8.12 -9.54
N ILE A 42 -11.79 -7.00 -8.82
CA ILE A 42 -10.65 -6.50 -8.05
C ILE A 42 -10.75 -7.05 -6.63
N THR A 43 -10.36 -8.31 -6.45
CA THR A 43 -10.30 -8.96 -5.15
C THR A 43 -9.11 -8.47 -4.31
N TYR A 44 -9.13 -8.75 -3.01
CA TYR A 44 -8.02 -8.53 -2.08
C TYR A 44 -6.74 -9.18 -2.57
N SER A 45 -6.80 -10.44 -2.98
CA SER A 45 -5.63 -11.15 -3.51
C SER A 45 -5.08 -10.47 -4.77
N VAL A 46 -5.93 -10.06 -5.70
CA VAL A 46 -5.53 -9.35 -6.94
C VAL A 46 -4.92 -7.98 -6.65
N LEU A 47 -5.43 -7.27 -5.64
CA LEU A 47 -4.86 -6.01 -5.16
C LEU A 47 -3.47 -6.24 -4.56
N VAL A 48 -3.36 -7.18 -3.61
CA VAL A 48 -2.09 -7.54 -2.96
C VAL A 48 -1.07 -7.99 -4.00
N ASP A 49 -1.43 -8.88 -4.92
CA ASP A 49 -0.52 -9.39 -5.95
C ASP A 49 0.03 -8.26 -6.83
N LYS A 50 -0.79 -7.27 -7.20
CA LYS A 50 -0.31 -6.11 -7.97
C LYS A 50 0.58 -5.18 -7.17
N ILE A 51 0.27 -4.96 -5.89
CA ILE A 51 1.12 -4.18 -4.98
C ILE A 51 2.46 -4.91 -4.88
N CYS A 52 2.43 -6.20 -4.55
CA CYS A 52 3.58 -7.10 -4.52
C CYS A 52 4.38 -7.04 -5.81
N MET A 53 3.78 -7.19 -7.00
CA MET A 53 4.52 -7.07 -8.27
C MET A 53 5.14 -5.69 -8.48
N LYS A 54 4.47 -4.62 -8.03
CA LYS A 54 4.99 -3.26 -8.13
C LYS A 54 6.19 -3.05 -7.19
N ILE A 55 6.10 -3.57 -5.97
CA ILE A 55 7.15 -3.45 -4.95
C ILE A 55 8.26 -4.50 -5.14
N ALA A 56 7.99 -5.70 -5.67
CA ALA A 56 8.91 -6.85 -5.83
C ALA A 56 10.04 -6.64 -6.85
N THR A 57 10.18 -5.43 -7.37
CA THR A 57 11.50 -4.89 -7.70
C THR A 57 12.42 -4.74 -6.47
N LEU A 58 11.88 -4.97 -5.26
CA LEU A 58 12.47 -5.01 -3.93
C LEU A 58 11.95 -6.30 -3.26
N GLU A 59 12.82 -7.29 -3.05
CA GLU A 59 12.47 -8.61 -2.49
C GLU A 59 11.64 -8.50 -1.19
N THR A 60 10.34 -8.85 -1.20
CA THR A 60 9.52 -8.90 0.01
C THR A 60 8.73 -10.21 0.08
N SER A 61 9.10 -11.08 1.01
CA SER A 61 8.36 -12.31 1.38
C SER A 61 7.41 -12.10 2.57
N GLY A 62 7.24 -10.87 3.05
CA GLY A 62 6.45 -10.56 4.25
C GLY A 62 4.97 -10.33 3.96
N LYS A 63 4.13 -10.51 4.99
CA LYS A 63 2.70 -10.20 4.94
C LYS A 63 2.49 -8.68 4.86
N LEU A 64 1.52 -8.23 4.06
CA LEU A 64 1.17 -6.82 3.99
C LEU A 64 -0.01 -6.52 4.91
N LYS A 65 0.04 -5.38 5.61
CA LYS A 65 -1.12 -4.73 6.22
C LYS A 65 -1.53 -3.58 5.32
N LEU A 66 -2.82 -3.58 4.94
CA LEU A 66 -3.42 -2.58 4.09
C LEU A 66 -4.40 -1.73 4.91
N SER A 67 -4.26 -0.41 4.84
CA SER A 67 -5.24 0.51 5.43
C SER A 67 -5.32 1.82 4.65
N TYR A 68 -6.29 2.67 4.97
CA TYR A 68 -6.44 3.99 4.36
C TYR A 68 -7.16 4.94 5.34
N SER A 69 -7.14 6.24 5.04
CA SER A 69 -7.93 7.22 5.78
C SER A 69 -8.74 8.09 4.82
N LEU A 70 -10.03 8.28 5.12
CA LEU A 70 -10.96 9.10 4.31
C LEU A 70 -11.06 10.56 4.75
N SER A 71 -10.44 10.91 5.86
CA SER A 71 -10.42 12.28 6.34
C SER A 71 -9.24 12.48 7.30
N LYS A 72 -9.07 13.70 7.82
CA LYS A 72 -8.17 13.92 8.96
C LYS A 72 -8.64 13.26 10.27
N SER A 73 -9.66 12.39 10.21
CA SER A 73 -10.03 11.52 11.33
C SER A 73 -8.84 10.65 11.71
N ARG A 74 -8.53 10.61 13.01
CA ARG A 74 -7.43 9.84 13.61
C ARG A 74 -7.63 8.32 13.60
N ARG A 75 -8.44 7.78 12.69
CA ARG A 75 -8.70 6.34 12.62
C ARG A 75 -8.49 5.86 11.19
N GLU A 76 -7.58 4.92 11.05
CA GLU A 76 -7.39 4.17 9.82
C GLU A 76 -8.54 3.17 9.62
N SER A 77 -8.88 2.94 8.36
CA SER A 77 -9.75 1.87 7.90
C SER A 77 -8.90 0.76 7.35
N TYR A 78 -9.05 -0.45 7.88
CA TYR A 78 -8.33 -1.64 7.43
C TYR A 78 -9.00 -2.23 6.19
N ILE A 79 -8.19 -2.93 5.38
CA ILE A 79 -8.68 -3.77 4.29
C ILE A 79 -8.23 -5.20 4.60
N VAL A 80 -9.17 -6.09 4.88
CA VAL A 80 -8.89 -7.50 5.22
C VAL A 80 -9.56 -8.50 4.28
N ASP A 81 -10.54 -8.08 3.48
CA ASP A 81 -11.25 -8.92 2.52
C ASP A 81 -11.64 -8.18 1.22
N ASP A 82 -12.34 -8.88 0.34
CA ASP A 82 -12.77 -8.39 -0.98
C ASP A 82 -13.82 -7.27 -0.88
N GLU A 83 -14.68 -7.30 0.14
CA GLU A 83 -15.71 -6.28 0.36
C GLU A 83 -15.06 -4.96 0.80
N ASP A 84 -14.05 -5.03 1.67
CA ASP A 84 -13.27 -3.85 2.06
C ASP A 84 -12.54 -3.23 0.88
N VAL A 85 -12.05 -4.03 -0.07
CA VAL A 85 -11.44 -3.53 -1.32
C VAL A 85 -12.47 -2.75 -2.12
N TYR A 86 -13.68 -3.30 -2.27
CA TYR A 86 -14.76 -2.61 -2.98
C TYR A 86 -15.10 -1.26 -2.32
N VAL A 87 -15.21 -1.23 -0.98
CA VAL A 87 -15.42 0.01 -0.23
C VAL A 87 -14.28 0.99 -0.50
N PHE A 88 -13.03 0.56 -0.41
CA PHE A 88 -11.87 1.43 -0.65
C PHE A 88 -11.86 2.04 -2.06
N ILE A 89 -12.02 1.23 -3.11
CA ILE A 89 -11.91 1.71 -4.50
C ILE A 89 -13.05 2.64 -4.92
N THR A 90 -14.21 2.53 -4.27
CA THR A 90 -15.41 3.36 -4.49
C THR A 90 -15.47 4.58 -3.58
N SER A 91 -14.71 4.58 -2.48
CA SER A 91 -14.68 5.68 -1.53
C SER A 91 -13.94 6.92 -2.05
N VAL A 92 -14.43 8.07 -1.63
CA VAL A 92 -13.81 9.39 -1.81
C VAL A 92 -13.91 10.16 -0.52
N ASP A 93 -12.99 11.09 -0.29
CA ASP A 93 -13.04 12.00 0.85
C ASP A 93 -14.11 13.09 0.66
N LYS A 94 -14.16 14.02 1.62
CA LYS A 94 -15.12 15.15 1.60
C LYS A 94 -14.92 16.11 0.42
N GLU A 95 -13.75 16.10 -0.22
CA GLU A 95 -13.39 16.92 -1.37
C GLU A 95 -13.55 16.14 -2.70
N GLY A 96 -14.00 14.88 -2.64
CA GLY A 96 -14.15 14.00 -3.80
C GLY A 96 -12.84 13.37 -4.27
N LEU A 97 -11.77 13.45 -3.46
CA LEU A 97 -10.48 12.85 -3.79
C LEU A 97 -10.43 11.39 -3.31
N LYS A 98 -9.77 10.53 -4.10
CA LYS A 98 -9.55 9.14 -3.70
C LYS A 98 -8.50 9.05 -2.60
N PRO A 99 -8.74 8.26 -1.54
CA PRO A 99 -7.73 8.05 -0.51
C PRO A 99 -6.50 7.32 -1.09
N VAL A 100 -5.33 7.62 -0.53
CA VAL A 100 -4.12 6.84 -0.76
C VAL A 100 -4.17 5.60 0.12
N LEU A 101 -3.83 4.45 -0.45
CA LEU A 101 -3.69 3.20 0.29
C LEU A 101 -2.37 3.18 1.04
N ASN A 102 -2.41 2.96 2.33
CA ASN A 102 -1.26 2.79 3.19
C ASN A 102 -0.89 1.29 3.23
N VAL A 103 0.36 0.98 2.90
CA VAL A 103 0.87 -0.39 2.80
C VAL A 103 2.04 -0.56 3.75
N GLU A 104 1.79 -1.28 4.84
CA GLU A 104 2.79 -1.65 5.84
C GLU A 104 3.31 -3.07 5.55
N LEU A 105 4.64 -3.24 5.58
CA LEU A 105 5.25 -4.56 5.56
C LEU A 105 5.29 -5.10 6.99
N LEU A 106 4.54 -6.17 7.26
CA LEU A 106 4.67 -6.94 8.49
C LEU A 106 5.90 -7.84 8.33
N ILE A 107 7.00 -7.45 8.97
CA ILE A 107 8.20 -8.27 9.07
C ILE A 107 7.93 -9.31 10.15
N ASP A 108 7.81 -10.58 9.78
CA ASP A 108 7.85 -11.67 10.75
C ASP A 108 9.20 -11.58 11.49
N LEU A 109 9.15 -11.41 12.82
CA LEU A 109 10.31 -11.20 13.69
C LEU A 109 11.41 -12.27 13.54
N GLU A 110 11.10 -13.44 13.00
CA GLU A 110 12.09 -14.48 12.68
C GLU A 110 13.02 -14.14 11.50
N ASN A 111 12.62 -13.24 10.59
CA ASN A 111 13.42 -12.83 9.42
C ASN A 111 14.24 -11.54 9.64
N ASN A 112 14.05 -10.87 10.79
CA ASN A 112 14.52 -9.48 10.99
C ASN A 112 16.06 -9.33 11.03
N ARG A 113 16.82 -10.40 11.32
CA ARG A 113 18.30 -10.32 11.37
C ARG A 113 18.95 -10.12 10.00
N MET A 114 18.28 -10.48 8.91
CA MET A 114 18.83 -10.37 7.55
C MET A 114 18.53 -9.01 6.90
N VAL A 115 17.37 -8.42 7.22
CA VAL A 115 16.88 -7.20 6.57
C VAL A 115 17.57 -5.95 7.15
N GLU A 116 17.68 -5.85 8.48
CA GLU A 116 18.34 -4.72 9.13
C GLU A 116 19.84 -4.60 8.79
N ALA A 117 20.55 -5.73 8.67
CA ALA A 117 21.94 -5.77 8.25
C ALA A 117 22.15 -5.22 6.82
N ARG A 118 21.24 -5.53 5.89
CA ARG A 118 21.33 -5.10 4.48
C ARG A 118 20.97 -3.63 4.26
N PHE A 119 20.09 -3.06 5.08
CA PHE A 119 19.80 -1.61 5.03
C PHE A 119 20.96 -0.78 5.60
N GLN A 120 21.75 -1.32 6.53
CA GLN A 120 22.98 -0.68 7.00
C GLN A 120 24.12 -0.77 5.98
N GLU A 121 24.33 -1.92 5.32
CA GLU A 121 25.35 -2.05 4.26
C GLU A 121 25.16 -1.04 3.13
N ARG A 122 23.92 -0.88 2.64
CA ARG A 122 23.60 0.12 1.60
C ARG A 122 23.75 1.57 2.06
N ARG A 123 23.75 1.86 3.37
CA ARG A 123 24.04 3.21 3.88
C ARG A 123 25.55 3.47 3.97
N SER A 124 26.35 2.42 4.16
CA SER A 124 27.81 2.49 4.25
C SER A 124 28.49 2.67 2.89
N GLU A 125 27.92 2.12 1.81
CA GLU A 125 28.48 2.27 0.45
C GLU A 125 28.33 3.68 -0.12
N VAL A 126 27.36 4.48 0.35
CA VAL A 126 27.10 5.84 -0.16
C VAL A 126 28.00 6.90 0.51
N HIS A 127 28.79 6.52 1.53
CA HIS A 127 29.74 7.41 2.22
C HIS A 127 31.22 7.18 1.83
N LEU A 128 31.49 6.31 0.85
CA LEU A 128 32.82 6.07 0.30
C LEU A 128 32.88 6.49 -1.17
N VAL A 129 32.78 7.79 -1.43
CA VAL A 129 33.32 8.44 -2.65
C VAL A 129 33.94 9.77 -2.27
#